data_AF-A0A9D1K7W9-F1
#
_entry.id   AF-A0A9D1K7W9-F1
#
_cell.length_a   1.000
_cell.length_b   1.000
_cell.length_c   1.000
_cell.angle_alpha   90.00
_cell.angle_beta   90.00
_cell.angle_gamma   90.00
#
_symmetry.space_group_name_H-M   'P 1'
#
loop_
_entity.id
_entity.type
_entity.pdbx_description
1 polymer ?
#
loop_
_entity_poly.entity_id
_entity_poly.type
_entity_poly.pdbx_seq_one_letter_code
_entity_poly.pdbx_strand_id
1 'polypeptide(L)'
;MPGLNEWDVTSQQLSKAHGYAARVDYHKDNARAQETMQLAREILKLARSALLIHLRFMEPALVRLAANSDESITAELATDGRYLYYNSIHVCRLFKRARELPARDYLHVTLHCVFRHLFVGRKLIGDLWDLACDIAVENLINELDIKSLYCERQEKQRWLIEKLREAMPRLTAERIYRWLIEQDLPPQEVGRIRGYFYADDHRIWYNPSEISSGSGGDTQDEGSGGEKPDIGDAPGGSDELPPPEDGDGDEQQARGGRATGEKRDHGDDSGEGMPGRENSEPGEKRALSPQDTEVVDIIEL
;
A
#
# COMPACT_ATOMS: atom_id res chain seq x y z
N MET A 1 54.02 -43.45 7.21
CA MET A 1 54.55 -42.27 6.49
C MET A 1 55.27 -42.77 5.24
N PRO A 2 55.19 -42.11 4.08
CA PRO A 2 54.12 -41.32 3.43
C PRO A 2 53.77 -41.99 2.06
N GLY A 3 52.81 -41.62 1.22
CA GLY A 3 51.98 -40.43 1.05
C GLY A 3 51.61 -40.38 -0.44
N LEU A 4 50.48 -40.98 -0.80
CA LEU A 4 49.88 -40.82 -2.13
C LEU A 4 49.02 -39.55 -2.08
N ASN A 5 49.51 -38.47 -2.68
CA ASN A 5 48.74 -37.25 -2.88
C ASN A 5 47.96 -37.40 -4.19
N GLU A 6 46.69 -37.80 -4.10
CA GLU A 6 45.79 -38.09 -5.23
C GLU A 6 44.99 -36.87 -5.71
N TRP A 7 45.41 -35.62 -5.43
CA TRP A 7 44.53 -34.46 -5.70
C TRP A 7 45.22 -33.21 -6.27
N ASP A 8 46.35 -33.34 -6.94
CA ASP A 8 46.93 -32.22 -7.70
C ASP A 8 46.39 -32.19 -9.14
N VAL A 9 45.09 -31.98 -9.27
CA VAL A 9 44.50 -31.58 -10.56
C VAL A 9 44.86 -30.11 -10.75
N THR A 10 45.75 -29.82 -11.71
CA THR A 10 46.15 -28.43 -11.97
C THR A 10 44.92 -27.62 -12.37
N SER A 11 44.80 -26.37 -11.90
CA SER A 11 43.69 -25.46 -12.26
C SER A 11 43.49 -25.32 -13.78
N GLN A 12 44.55 -25.59 -14.56
CA GLN A 12 44.55 -25.66 -16.02
C GLN A 12 43.82 -26.88 -16.61
N GLN A 13 43.78 -28.01 -15.92
CA GLN A 13 43.03 -29.21 -16.32
C GLN A 13 41.54 -29.05 -15.99
N LEU A 14 41.20 -28.44 -14.85
CA LEU A 14 39.82 -28.05 -14.52
C LEU A 14 39.28 -26.99 -15.49
N SER A 15 40.10 -26.02 -15.92
CA SER A 15 39.69 -25.03 -16.91
C SER A 15 39.50 -25.61 -18.32
N LYS A 16 40.19 -26.70 -18.68
CA LYS A 16 40.02 -27.36 -19.98
C LYS A 16 38.79 -28.27 -20.04
N ALA A 17 38.34 -28.82 -18.92
CA ALA A 17 37.17 -29.70 -18.87
C ALA A 17 35.84 -28.92 -18.88
N HIS A 18 35.80 -27.68 -18.38
CA HIS A 18 34.56 -26.89 -18.25
C HIS A 18 34.66 -25.39 -18.63
N GLY A 19 35.82 -24.88 -19.07
CA GLY A 19 36.16 -23.46 -18.90
C GLY A 19 36.36 -22.59 -20.16
N TYR A 20 35.45 -22.65 -21.14
CA TYR A 20 35.34 -21.52 -22.10
C TYR A 20 33.91 -21.05 -22.36
N ALA A 21 32.92 -21.96 -22.32
CA ALA A 21 31.51 -21.59 -22.41
C ALA A 21 31.02 -20.85 -21.15
N ALA A 22 31.34 -21.37 -19.95
CA ALA A 22 30.84 -20.81 -18.68
C ALA A 22 31.25 -19.35 -18.42
N ARG A 23 32.43 -18.90 -18.91
CA ARG A 23 32.89 -17.51 -18.72
C ARG A 23 32.21 -16.55 -19.69
N VAL A 24 31.94 -16.97 -20.92
CA VAL A 24 31.21 -16.17 -21.91
C VAL A 24 29.73 -16.07 -21.54
N ASP A 25 29.15 -17.17 -21.06
CA ASP A 25 27.77 -17.20 -20.58
C ASP A 25 27.63 -16.33 -19.33
N TYR A 26 28.58 -16.39 -18.37
CA TYR A 26 28.60 -15.48 -17.22
C TYR A 26 28.65 -14.00 -17.61
N HIS A 27 29.53 -13.61 -18.55
CA HIS A 27 29.61 -12.20 -18.97
C HIS A 27 28.35 -11.75 -19.72
N LYS A 28 27.73 -12.63 -20.52
CA LYS A 28 26.45 -12.36 -21.20
C LYS A 28 25.30 -12.26 -20.20
N ASP A 29 25.24 -13.17 -19.24
CA ASP A 29 24.21 -13.19 -18.19
C ASP A 29 24.33 -11.96 -17.30
N ASN A 30 25.55 -11.56 -16.94
CA ASN A 30 25.80 -10.33 -16.20
C ASN A 30 25.45 -9.07 -17.01
N ALA A 31 25.78 -9.02 -18.31
CA ALA A 31 25.40 -7.91 -19.18
C ALA A 31 23.86 -7.81 -19.31
N ARG A 32 23.19 -8.93 -19.53
CA ARG A 32 21.73 -9.01 -19.59
C ARG A 32 21.08 -8.63 -18.27
N ALA A 33 21.67 -9.00 -17.14
CA ALA A 33 21.21 -8.58 -15.81
C ALA A 33 21.34 -7.05 -15.66
N GLN A 34 22.47 -6.46 -16.05
CA GLN A 34 22.68 -5.01 -16.03
C GLN A 34 21.69 -4.26 -16.93
N GLU A 35 21.44 -4.76 -18.14
CA GLU A 35 20.44 -4.21 -19.06
C GLU A 35 19.03 -4.26 -18.46
N THR A 36 18.68 -5.37 -17.80
CA THR A 36 17.39 -5.53 -17.12
C THR A 36 17.24 -4.54 -15.96
N MET A 37 18.29 -4.37 -15.14
CA MET A 37 18.32 -3.39 -14.06
C MET A 37 18.18 -1.95 -14.57
N GLN A 38 18.84 -1.63 -15.69
CA GLN A 38 18.72 -0.32 -16.31
C GLN A 38 17.29 -0.08 -16.83
N LEU A 39 16.72 -1.05 -17.54
CA LEU A 39 15.36 -0.97 -18.06
C LEU A 39 14.34 -0.81 -16.94
N ALA A 40 14.46 -1.57 -15.84
CA ALA A 40 13.59 -1.44 -14.68
C ALA A 40 13.64 -0.02 -14.07
N ARG A 41 14.83 0.56 -13.93
CA ARG A 41 14.99 1.95 -13.47
C ARG A 41 14.32 2.95 -14.41
N GLU A 42 14.43 2.76 -15.71
CA GLU A 42 13.78 3.62 -16.71
C GLU A 42 12.25 3.49 -16.64
N ILE A 43 11.72 2.27 -16.46
CA ILE A 43 10.29 2.02 -16.27
C ILE A 43 9.78 2.73 -15.00
N LEU A 44 10.49 2.62 -13.86
CA LEU A 44 10.09 3.29 -12.63
C LEU A 44 10.16 4.82 -12.73
N LYS A 45 11.17 5.35 -13.44
CA LYS A 45 11.25 6.79 -13.75
C LYS A 45 10.07 7.24 -14.62
N LEU A 46 9.69 6.44 -15.61
CA LEU A 46 8.55 6.70 -16.48
C LEU A 46 7.24 6.67 -15.67
N ALA A 47 7.06 5.65 -14.82
CA ALA A 47 5.92 5.50 -13.93
C ALA A 47 5.75 6.74 -13.04
N ARG A 48 6.81 7.14 -12.33
CA ARG A 48 6.80 8.36 -11.51
C ARG A 48 6.49 9.62 -12.32
N SER A 49 7.05 9.75 -13.53
CA SER A 49 6.80 10.91 -14.39
C SER A 49 5.35 10.96 -14.86
N ALA A 50 4.77 9.81 -15.22
CA ALA A 50 3.35 9.71 -15.59
C ALA A 50 2.44 10.13 -14.43
N LEU A 51 2.75 9.70 -13.20
CA LEU A 51 2.01 10.10 -12.00
C LEU A 51 2.10 11.61 -11.74
N LEU A 52 3.28 12.22 -11.91
CA LEU A 52 3.46 13.66 -11.70
C LEU A 52 2.64 14.54 -12.66
N ILE A 53 2.32 14.04 -13.85
CA ILE A 53 1.45 14.74 -14.81
C ILE A 53 0.02 14.87 -14.26
N HIS A 54 -0.49 13.82 -13.61
CA HIS A 54 -1.86 13.78 -13.11
C HIS A 54 -1.99 14.22 -11.65
N LEU A 55 -0.95 14.02 -10.84
CA LEU A 55 -0.96 14.15 -9.37
C LEU A 55 0.17 15.07 -8.89
N ARG A 56 0.33 16.24 -9.51
CA ARG A 56 1.41 17.18 -9.19
C ARG A 56 1.46 17.59 -7.71
N PHE A 57 0.30 17.67 -7.05
CA PHE A 57 0.23 17.96 -5.61
C PHE A 57 0.85 16.86 -4.73
N MET A 58 1.01 15.64 -5.25
CA MET A 58 1.68 14.52 -4.57
C MET A 58 3.19 14.44 -4.87
N GLU A 59 3.76 15.41 -5.59
CA GLU A 59 5.18 15.41 -5.93
C GLU A 59 6.10 15.12 -4.71
N PRO A 60 5.93 15.77 -3.54
CA PRO A 60 6.76 15.48 -2.38
C PRO A 60 6.72 14.02 -1.91
N ALA A 61 5.58 13.34 -2.06
CA ALA A 61 5.45 11.93 -1.71
C ALA A 61 6.08 11.02 -2.77
N LEU A 62 5.80 11.30 -4.05
CA LEU A 62 6.26 10.49 -5.19
C LEU A 62 7.77 10.47 -5.35
N VAL A 63 8.46 11.59 -5.05
CA VAL A 63 9.92 11.69 -5.18
C VAL A 63 10.69 11.25 -3.93
N ARG A 64 10.01 11.10 -2.78
CA ARG A 64 10.66 10.81 -1.50
C ARG A 64 11.16 9.38 -1.39
N LEU A 65 10.50 8.43 -2.05
CA LEU A 65 10.96 7.04 -2.08
C LEU A 65 12.23 6.94 -2.93
N ALA A 66 13.35 6.68 -2.27
CA ALA A 66 14.61 6.44 -2.95
C ALA A 66 14.61 5.02 -3.52
N ALA A 67 14.83 4.89 -4.84
CA ALA A 67 14.90 3.58 -5.48
C ALA A 67 16.13 2.80 -4.96
N ASN A 68 15.90 1.62 -4.41
CA ASN A 68 16.94 0.70 -3.96
C ASN A 68 16.92 -0.56 -4.84
N SER A 69 18.07 -0.91 -5.42
CA SER A 69 18.23 -2.06 -6.31
C SER A 69 18.77 -3.32 -5.60
N ASP A 70 18.69 -3.37 -4.27
CA ASP A 70 18.95 -4.61 -3.54
C ASP A 70 17.78 -5.59 -3.74
N GLU A 71 17.94 -6.46 -4.74
CA GLU A 71 16.94 -7.47 -5.11
C GLU A 71 16.86 -8.63 -4.10
N SER A 72 17.71 -8.67 -3.07
CA SER A 72 17.66 -9.73 -2.05
C SER A 72 16.52 -9.53 -1.05
N ILE A 73 16.02 -8.29 -0.92
CA ILE A 73 15.00 -7.90 0.04
C ILE A 73 13.61 -8.39 -0.39
N THR A 74 13.29 -8.24 -1.68
CA THR A 74 12.00 -8.68 -2.23
C THR A 74 12.14 -9.16 -3.67
N ALA A 75 11.31 -10.14 -4.02
CA ALA A 75 11.16 -10.60 -5.41
C ALA A 75 10.18 -9.72 -6.21
N GLU A 76 9.56 -8.73 -5.56
CA GLU A 76 8.46 -7.92 -6.10
C GLU A 76 8.76 -6.42 -5.90
N LEU A 77 7.77 -5.61 -5.51
CA LEU A 77 7.95 -4.27 -4.96
C LEU A 77 7.79 -4.33 -3.45
N ALA A 78 8.50 -3.49 -2.70
CA ALA A 78 8.29 -3.33 -1.26
C ALA A 78 8.75 -1.93 -0.80
N THR A 79 8.28 -1.51 0.37
CA THR A 79 8.70 -0.24 0.99
C THR A 79 8.83 -0.33 2.51
N ASP A 80 9.83 0.36 3.05
CA ASP A 80 9.96 0.67 4.48
C ASP A 80 9.58 2.13 4.81
N GLY A 81 9.05 2.86 3.82
CA GLY A 81 8.70 4.27 3.91
C GLY A 81 9.84 5.24 3.55
N ARG A 82 11.07 4.74 3.39
CA ARG A 82 12.23 5.51 2.94
C ARG A 82 12.70 5.07 1.55
N TYR A 83 12.77 3.76 1.34
CA TYR A 83 13.23 3.16 0.10
C TYR A 83 12.10 2.42 -0.61
N LEU A 84 12.11 2.51 -1.94
CA LEU A 84 11.38 1.59 -2.80
C LEU A 84 12.33 0.46 -3.17
N TYR A 85 12.10 -0.72 -2.60
CA TYR A 85 12.78 -1.94 -2.99
C TYR A 85 12.05 -2.56 -4.17
N TYR A 86 12.80 -3.07 -5.14
CA TYR A 86 12.20 -3.71 -6.30
C TYR A 86 13.13 -4.76 -6.90
N ASN A 87 12.54 -5.83 -7.42
CA ASN A 87 13.22 -6.74 -8.32
C ASN A 87 13.11 -6.26 -9.77
N SER A 88 14.23 -6.18 -10.49
CA SER A 88 14.23 -5.64 -11.86
C SER A 88 13.44 -6.51 -12.84
N ILE A 89 13.50 -7.83 -12.68
CA ILE A 89 12.74 -8.77 -13.52
C ILE A 89 11.24 -8.60 -13.28
N HIS A 90 10.82 -8.41 -12.02
CA HIS A 90 9.43 -8.16 -11.67
C HIS A 90 8.90 -6.88 -12.35
N VAL A 91 9.61 -5.77 -12.23
CA VAL A 91 9.23 -4.49 -12.86
C VAL A 91 9.10 -4.63 -14.39
N CYS A 92 10.06 -5.27 -15.05
CA CYS A 92 9.99 -5.51 -16.49
C CYS A 92 8.81 -6.41 -16.88
N ARG A 93 8.49 -7.44 -16.08
CA ARG A 93 7.32 -8.31 -16.31
C ARG A 93 6.01 -7.55 -16.15
N LEU A 94 5.87 -6.70 -15.13
CA LEU A 94 4.70 -5.84 -14.96
C LEU A 94 4.48 -4.96 -16.19
N PHE A 95 5.52 -4.24 -16.63
CA PHE A 95 5.43 -3.36 -17.79
C PHE A 95 5.11 -4.10 -19.09
N LYS A 96 5.65 -5.32 -19.25
CA LYS A 96 5.33 -6.17 -20.41
C LYS A 96 3.87 -6.63 -20.40
N ARG A 97 3.29 -6.89 -19.22
CA ARG A 97 1.89 -7.31 -19.08
C ARG A 97 0.93 -6.16 -19.40
N ALA A 98 1.15 -5.00 -18.80
CA ALA A 98 0.43 -3.77 -19.11
C ALA A 98 1.26 -2.56 -18.71
N ARG A 99 1.24 -1.50 -19.53
CA ARG A 99 2.12 -0.34 -19.38
C ARG A 99 1.74 0.52 -18.16
N GLU A 100 0.50 0.39 -17.71
CA GLU A 100 -0.14 1.13 -16.63
C GLU A 100 0.26 0.56 -15.25
N LEU A 101 0.59 -0.73 -15.18
CA LEU A 101 0.84 -1.43 -13.92
C LEU A 101 1.99 -0.84 -13.09
N PRO A 102 3.17 -0.52 -13.66
CA PRO A 102 4.23 0.07 -12.85
C PRO A 102 3.84 1.44 -12.26
N ALA A 103 3.06 2.24 -12.97
CA ALA A 103 2.57 3.53 -12.44
C ALA A 103 1.53 3.31 -11.34
N ARG A 104 0.62 2.36 -11.53
CA ARG A 104 -0.37 1.99 -10.52
C ARG A 104 0.28 1.46 -9.24
N ASP A 105 1.18 0.49 -9.38
CA ASP A 105 1.84 -0.15 -8.24
C ASP A 105 2.81 0.83 -7.53
N TYR A 106 3.45 1.74 -8.26
CA TYR A 106 4.23 2.82 -7.64
C TYR A 106 3.36 3.76 -6.80
N LEU A 107 2.18 4.15 -7.32
CA LEU A 107 1.23 4.97 -6.58
C LEU A 107 0.70 4.23 -5.35
N HIS A 108 0.41 2.93 -5.48
CA HIS A 108 -0.02 2.06 -4.40
C HIS A 108 0.96 2.09 -3.22
N VAL A 109 2.22 1.78 -3.49
CA VAL A 109 3.32 1.84 -2.51
C VAL A 109 3.46 3.24 -1.89
N THR A 110 3.34 4.28 -2.71
CA THR A 110 3.40 5.67 -2.23
C THR A 110 2.24 5.99 -1.28
N LEU A 111 1.03 5.51 -1.57
CA LEU A 111 -0.15 5.74 -0.75
C LEU A 111 -0.08 4.98 0.58
N HIS A 112 0.52 3.78 0.64
CA HIS A 112 0.82 3.15 1.93
C HIS A 112 1.66 4.06 2.82
N CYS A 113 2.66 4.74 2.24
CA CYS A 113 3.51 5.68 2.98
C CYS A 113 2.73 6.91 3.45
N VAL A 114 1.90 7.50 2.58
CA VAL A 114 1.06 8.67 2.90
C VAL A 114 0.07 8.34 4.02
N PHE A 115 -0.56 7.16 3.98
CA PHE A 115 -1.49 6.70 5.00
C PHE A 115 -0.83 6.07 6.21
N ARG A 116 0.51 5.93 6.21
CA ARG A 116 1.30 5.35 7.30
C ARG A 116 0.89 3.91 7.63
N HIS A 117 0.46 3.14 6.64
CA HIS A 117 0.02 1.75 6.80
C HIS A 117 1.14 0.81 7.29
N LEU A 118 2.39 1.16 7.01
CA LEU A 118 3.59 0.40 7.36
C LEU A 118 3.82 0.31 8.88
N PHE A 119 3.24 1.22 9.66
CA PHE A 119 3.40 1.24 11.12
C PHE A 119 2.38 0.32 11.79
N VAL A 120 2.64 -0.98 11.70
CA VAL A 120 1.69 -2.00 12.14
C VAL A 120 1.68 -2.16 13.67
N GLY A 121 0.50 -2.12 14.26
CA GLY A 121 0.32 -2.36 15.69
C GLY A 121 0.49 -3.84 16.05
N ARG A 122 1.19 -4.14 17.15
CA ARG A 122 1.48 -5.52 17.62
C ARG A 122 0.27 -6.43 17.86
N LYS A 123 -0.94 -5.86 17.96
CA LYS A 123 -2.18 -6.59 18.24
C LYS A 123 -2.98 -6.93 16.97
N LEU A 124 -2.52 -6.48 15.80
CA LEU A 124 -3.22 -6.71 14.54
C LEU A 124 -2.85 -8.07 13.97
N ILE A 125 -3.82 -8.71 13.31
CA ILE A 125 -3.57 -9.89 12.48
C ILE A 125 -2.99 -9.40 11.16
N GLY A 126 -1.71 -9.70 10.92
CA GLY A 126 -0.94 -9.11 9.82
C GLY A 126 -1.58 -9.30 8.44
N ASP A 127 -1.93 -10.54 8.08
CA ASP A 127 -2.52 -10.84 6.77
C ASP A 127 -3.82 -10.07 6.49
N LEU A 128 -4.63 -9.82 7.54
CA LEU A 128 -5.87 -9.06 7.42
C LEU A 128 -5.62 -7.55 7.39
N TRP A 129 -4.60 -7.08 8.11
CA TRP A 129 -4.20 -5.68 8.09
C TRP A 129 -3.66 -5.28 6.72
N ASP A 130 -2.72 -6.08 6.20
CA ASP A 130 -2.18 -5.94 4.84
C ASP A 130 -3.32 -5.86 3.81
N LEU A 131 -4.23 -6.84 3.84
CA LEU A 131 -5.36 -6.89 2.91
C LEU A 131 -6.25 -5.65 3.03
N ALA A 132 -6.53 -5.21 4.26
CA ALA A 132 -7.33 -4.02 4.49
C ALA A 132 -6.68 -2.75 3.94
N CYS A 133 -5.36 -2.62 4.10
CA CYS A 133 -4.57 -1.54 3.54
C CYS A 133 -4.61 -1.54 2.01
N ASP A 134 -4.42 -2.69 1.36
CA ASP A 134 -4.45 -2.80 -0.10
C ASP A 134 -5.82 -2.45 -0.67
N ILE A 135 -6.90 -2.94 -0.03
CA ILE A 135 -8.26 -2.61 -0.44
C ILE A 135 -8.51 -1.10 -0.34
N ALA A 136 -8.08 -0.46 0.75
CA ALA A 136 -8.25 0.98 0.94
C ALA A 136 -7.49 1.78 -0.14
N VAL A 137 -6.24 1.41 -0.39
CA VAL A 137 -5.36 2.08 -1.36
C VAL A 137 -5.87 1.88 -2.79
N GLU A 138 -6.16 0.65 -3.20
CA GLU A 138 -6.67 0.36 -4.55
C GLU A 138 -8.04 0.99 -4.79
N ASN A 139 -8.91 1.04 -3.78
CA ASN A 139 -10.18 1.77 -3.89
C ASN A 139 -9.94 3.25 -4.20
N LEU A 140 -9.02 3.90 -3.48
CA LEU A 140 -8.70 5.30 -3.76
C LEU A 140 -8.12 5.47 -5.16
N ILE A 141 -7.20 4.60 -5.58
CA ILE A 141 -6.64 4.66 -6.94
C ILE A 141 -7.75 4.55 -8.00
N ASN A 142 -8.74 3.67 -7.78
CA ASN A 142 -9.89 3.53 -8.65
C ASN A 142 -10.76 4.80 -8.68
N GLU A 143 -10.93 5.48 -7.53
CA GLU A 143 -11.70 6.72 -7.41
C GLU A 143 -11.02 7.93 -8.07
N LEU A 144 -9.69 7.93 -8.21
CA LEU A 144 -8.97 8.99 -8.94
C LEU A 144 -9.33 9.05 -10.43
N ASP A 145 -9.87 7.96 -11.00
CA ASP A 145 -10.31 7.84 -12.40
C ASP A 145 -9.26 8.32 -13.43
N ILE A 146 -7.98 8.03 -13.14
CA ILE A 146 -6.87 8.37 -14.03
C ILE A 146 -6.75 7.27 -15.09
N LYS A 147 -7.08 7.61 -16.34
CA LYS A 147 -7.05 6.67 -17.48
C LYS A 147 -5.73 5.89 -17.63
N SER A 148 -4.60 6.53 -17.35
CA SER A 148 -3.27 5.92 -17.45
C SER A 148 -2.94 4.95 -16.30
N LEU A 149 -3.84 4.76 -15.34
CA LEU A 149 -3.75 3.80 -14.24
C LEU A 149 -4.81 2.68 -14.32
N TYR A 150 -5.65 2.70 -15.36
CA TYR A 150 -6.67 1.67 -15.57
C TYR A 150 -6.01 0.34 -15.96
N CYS A 151 -6.43 -0.75 -15.34
CA CYS A 151 -5.97 -2.09 -15.69
C CYS A 151 -7.00 -3.17 -15.31
N GLU A 152 -6.82 -4.38 -15.82
CA GLU A 152 -7.68 -5.55 -15.55
C GLU A 152 -7.88 -5.81 -14.04
N ARG A 153 -6.88 -5.48 -13.21
CA ARG A 153 -6.96 -5.64 -11.75
C ARG A 153 -8.17 -4.90 -11.16
N GLN A 154 -8.48 -3.70 -11.66
CA GLN A 154 -9.60 -2.88 -11.20
C GLN A 154 -10.96 -3.57 -11.41
N GLU A 155 -11.12 -4.34 -12.48
CA GLU A 155 -12.36 -5.07 -12.76
C GLU A 155 -12.58 -6.19 -11.74
N LYS A 156 -11.51 -6.90 -11.38
CA LYS A 156 -11.53 -8.00 -10.38
C LYS A 156 -11.82 -7.51 -8.97
N GLN A 157 -11.52 -6.25 -8.66
CA GLN A 157 -11.76 -5.62 -7.36
C GLN A 157 -13.21 -5.13 -7.18
N ARG A 158 -13.92 -4.85 -8.28
CA ARG A 158 -15.19 -4.13 -8.29
C ARG A 158 -16.24 -4.74 -7.37
N TRP A 159 -16.42 -6.05 -7.42
CA TRP A 159 -17.45 -6.74 -6.64
C TRP A 159 -17.29 -6.52 -5.13
N LEU A 160 -16.06 -6.54 -4.62
CA LEU A 160 -15.79 -6.36 -3.20
C LEU A 160 -15.88 -4.90 -2.80
N ILE A 161 -15.36 -4.00 -3.65
CA ILE A 161 -15.44 -2.55 -3.39
C ILE A 161 -16.91 -2.11 -3.28
N GLU A 162 -17.78 -2.55 -4.19
CA GLU A 162 -19.21 -2.21 -4.13
C GLU A 162 -19.87 -2.79 -2.87
N LYS A 163 -19.59 -4.06 -2.53
CA LYS A 163 -20.07 -4.67 -1.28
C LYS A 163 -19.63 -3.89 -0.04
N LEU A 164 -18.38 -3.42 -0.01
CA LEU A 164 -17.86 -2.63 1.11
C LEU A 164 -18.50 -1.24 1.18
N ARG A 165 -18.76 -0.59 0.03
CA ARG A 165 -19.45 0.71 -0.02
C ARG A 165 -20.87 0.65 0.52
N GLU A 166 -21.57 -0.46 0.30
CA GLU A 166 -22.88 -0.70 0.92
C GLU A 166 -22.77 -0.90 2.44
N ALA A 167 -21.72 -1.57 2.90
CA ALA A 167 -21.52 -1.89 4.31
C ALA A 167 -21.00 -0.71 5.14
N MET A 168 -20.24 0.23 4.55
CA MET A 168 -19.63 1.33 5.30
C MET A 168 -19.49 2.63 4.48
N PRO A 169 -19.70 3.81 5.10
CA PRO A 169 -19.60 5.09 4.38
C PRO A 169 -18.19 5.46 3.88
N ARG A 170 -17.14 4.92 4.50
CA ARG A 170 -15.74 5.24 4.19
C ARG A 170 -14.89 3.97 4.26
N LEU A 171 -14.14 3.71 3.19
CA LEU A 171 -13.29 2.53 3.02
C LEU A 171 -11.87 2.82 3.55
N THR A 172 -11.75 3.06 4.86
CA THR A 172 -10.42 3.18 5.51
C THR A 172 -9.89 1.80 5.90
N ALA A 173 -8.56 1.64 5.97
CA ALA A 173 -7.93 0.38 6.35
C ALA A 173 -8.45 -0.15 7.69
N GLU A 174 -8.64 0.71 8.70
CA GLU A 174 -9.11 0.28 10.03
C GLU A 174 -10.56 -0.22 10.02
N ARG A 175 -11.41 0.37 9.16
CA ARG A 175 -12.81 -0.05 9.01
C ARG A 175 -12.90 -1.36 8.24
N ILE A 176 -12.14 -1.48 7.16
CA ILE A 176 -12.05 -2.70 6.36
C ILE A 176 -11.47 -3.84 7.21
N TYR A 177 -10.42 -3.58 7.99
CA TYR A 177 -9.84 -4.56 8.91
C TYR A 177 -10.87 -5.09 9.90
N ARG A 178 -11.62 -4.19 10.57
CA ARG A 178 -12.69 -4.60 11.48
C ARG A 178 -13.76 -5.44 10.79
N TRP A 179 -14.17 -5.03 9.60
CA TRP A 179 -15.13 -5.80 8.80
C TRP A 179 -14.59 -7.19 8.44
N LEU A 180 -13.33 -7.31 8.02
CA LEU A 180 -12.68 -8.59 7.70
C LEU A 180 -12.61 -9.53 8.92
N ILE A 181 -12.33 -8.99 10.11
CA ILE A 181 -12.36 -9.73 11.38
C ILE A 181 -13.78 -10.26 11.65
N GLU A 182 -14.79 -9.41 11.49
CA GLU A 182 -16.20 -9.79 11.70
C GLU A 182 -16.71 -10.83 10.70
N GLN A 183 -16.18 -10.83 9.47
CA GLN A 183 -16.55 -11.84 8.47
C GLN A 183 -15.99 -13.24 8.78
N ASP A 184 -14.93 -13.33 9.60
CA ASP A 184 -14.26 -14.59 9.98
C ASP A 184 -14.00 -15.51 8.77
N LEU A 185 -13.46 -14.94 7.69
CA LEU A 185 -13.26 -15.64 6.44
C LEU A 185 -12.16 -16.71 6.58
N PRO A 186 -12.33 -17.89 5.93
CA PRO A 186 -11.28 -18.89 5.92
C PRO A 186 -10.00 -18.36 5.24
N PRO A 187 -8.80 -18.76 5.67
CA PRO A 187 -7.54 -18.24 5.13
C PRO A 187 -7.40 -18.35 3.61
N GLN A 188 -7.98 -19.39 3.00
CA GLN A 188 -7.98 -19.58 1.55
C GLN A 188 -8.75 -18.47 0.82
N GLU A 189 -9.86 -18.02 1.41
CA GLU A 189 -10.67 -16.94 0.85
C GLU A 189 -9.97 -15.59 1.01
N VAL A 190 -9.33 -15.36 2.16
CA VAL A 190 -8.47 -14.18 2.38
C VAL A 190 -7.37 -14.14 1.33
N GLY A 191 -6.68 -15.26 1.08
CA GLY A 191 -5.65 -15.36 0.04
C GLY A 191 -6.18 -15.10 -1.37
N ARG A 192 -7.38 -15.63 -1.69
CA ARG A 192 -8.05 -15.37 -2.98
C ARG A 192 -8.35 -13.89 -3.17
N ILE A 193 -8.91 -13.23 -2.15
CA ILE A 193 -9.20 -11.80 -2.19
C ILE A 193 -7.89 -11.01 -2.32
N ARG A 194 -6.87 -11.34 -1.53
CA ARG A 194 -5.55 -10.70 -1.59
C ARG A 194 -4.99 -10.70 -3.01
N GLY A 195 -5.13 -11.80 -3.76
CA GLY A 195 -4.70 -11.88 -5.16
C GLY A 195 -5.26 -10.79 -6.09
N TYR A 196 -6.39 -10.15 -5.76
CA TYR A 196 -6.96 -9.05 -6.55
C TYR A 196 -6.45 -7.66 -6.16
N PHE A 197 -5.95 -7.50 -4.95
CA PHE A 197 -5.54 -6.20 -4.41
C PHE A 197 -4.02 -6.05 -4.25
N TYR A 198 -3.30 -7.17 -4.25
CA TYR A 198 -1.87 -7.23 -4.04
C TYR A 198 -1.05 -6.54 -5.15
N ALA A 199 -0.21 -5.60 -4.73
CA ALA A 199 0.72 -4.86 -5.59
C ALA A 199 2.15 -4.82 -5.05
N ASP A 200 2.33 -4.92 -3.74
CA ASP A 200 3.64 -4.94 -3.09
C ASP A 200 3.70 -5.90 -1.89
N ASP A 201 4.92 -6.22 -1.49
CA ASP A 201 5.28 -7.13 -0.44
C ASP A 201 5.45 -6.38 0.90
N HIS A 202 4.63 -6.74 1.89
CA HIS A 202 4.56 -6.08 3.19
C HIS A 202 5.40 -6.74 4.28
N ARG A 203 6.13 -7.82 3.98
CA ARG A 203 6.89 -8.58 5.00
C ARG A 203 7.83 -7.69 5.81
N ILE A 204 8.43 -6.69 5.15
CA ILE A 204 9.36 -5.75 5.78
C ILE A 204 8.71 -4.77 6.77
N TRP A 205 7.38 -4.63 6.78
CA TRP A 205 6.67 -3.80 7.77
C TRP A 205 6.72 -4.41 9.17
N TYR A 206 6.83 -5.74 9.26
CA TYR A 206 6.82 -6.49 10.52
C TYR A 206 8.22 -6.69 11.11
N ASN A 207 9.28 -6.58 10.29
CA ASN A 207 10.67 -6.80 10.67
C ASN A 207 11.57 -5.58 10.36
N PRO A 208 11.28 -4.37 10.90
CA PRO A 208 12.09 -3.18 10.61
C PRO A 208 13.53 -3.27 11.12
N SER A 209 13.81 -4.15 12.10
CA SER A 209 15.13 -4.31 12.74
C SER A 209 16.20 -4.95 11.86
N GLU A 210 15.84 -5.69 10.81
CA GLU A 210 16.81 -6.39 9.96
C GLU A 210 17.36 -5.50 8.83
N ILE A 211 16.68 -4.40 8.53
CA ILE A 211 16.98 -3.49 7.41
C ILE A 211 18.04 -2.44 7.80
N SER A 212 18.15 -2.12 9.10
CA SER A 212 19.10 -1.10 9.62
C SER A 212 20.54 -1.59 9.78
N SER A 213 20.81 -2.88 9.54
CA SER A 213 22.14 -3.49 9.68
C SER A 213 23.12 -3.17 8.52
N GLY A 214 22.68 -2.44 7.50
CA GLY A 214 23.38 -2.34 6.21
C GLY A 214 23.69 -0.93 5.73
N SER A 215 24.11 0.01 6.59
CA SER A 215 24.92 1.20 6.21
C SER A 215 25.17 2.10 7.43
N GLY A 216 26.13 1.69 8.26
CA GLY A 216 26.80 2.55 9.23
C GLY A 216 28.30 2.39 9.03
N GLY A 217 28.82 2.92 7.92
CA GLY A 217 30.26 3.01 7.71
C GLY A 217 30.84 4.03 8.67
N ASP A 218 31.33 3.56 9.81
CA ASP A 218 32.23 4.31 10.68
C ASP A 218 33.37 4.84 9.83
N THR A 219 33.43 6.17 9.66
CA THR A 219 34.59 6.82 9.11
C THR A 219 35.47 7.13 10.31
N GLN A 220 36.53 6.33 10.49
CA GLN A 220 37.54 6.60 11.49
C GLN A 220 38.26 7.90 11.11
N ASP A 221 38.14 8.86 12.01
CA ASP A 221 38.81 10.16 12.01
C ASP A 221 40.29 9.98 12.40
N GLU A 222 41.20 10.22 11.45
CA GLU A 222 42.61 10.46 11.75
C GLU A 222 42.86 11.97 11.82
N GLY A 223 43.17 12.44 13.02
CA GLY A 223 43.37 13.85 13.32
C GLY A 223 44.68 14.44 12.79
N SER A 224 44.65 15.76 12.53
CA SER A 224 45.83 16.62 12.65
C SER A 224 45.42 18.09 12.84
N GLY A 225 45.59 18.57 14.08
CA GLY A 225 46.25 19.85 14.42
C GLY A 225 45.58 21.19 14.05
N GLY A 226 45.15 21.93 15.07
CA GLY A 226 45.49 23.37 15.20
C GLY A 226 44.34 24.36 15.44
N GLU A 227 44.47 25.07 16.57
CA GLU A 227 43.94 26.40 16.92
C GLU A 227 42.55 26.52 17.59
N LYS A 228 42.59 27.00 18.86
CA LYS A 228 41.50 27.65 19.59
C LYS A 228 41.41 29.13 19.17
N PRO A 229 40.22 29.75 19.29
CA PRO A 229 40.05 30.66 20.42
C PRO A 229 38.73 30.49 21.17
N ASP A 230 38.72 31.14 22.33
CA ASP A 230 37.79 31.06 23.45
C ASP A 230 36.71 32.17 23.40
N ILE A 231 35.69 32.01 24.26
CA ILE A 231 34.73 32.98 24.82
C ILE A 231 33.36 33.13 24.13
N GLY A 232 32.31 32.80 24.90
CA GLY A 232 30.98 33.40 24.76
C GLY A 232 29.85 32.62 25.46
N ASP A 233 29.48 33.08 26.65
CA ASP A 233 28.46 32.56 27.58
C ASP A 233 27.00 32.41 27.06
N ALA A 234 26.26 31.58 27.82
CA ALA A 234 24.85 31.14 27.81
C ALA A 234 23.75 32.25 27.73
N PRO A 235 22.40 32.00 27.84
CA PRO A 235 21.62 30.76 28.11
C PRO A 235 20.48 30.50 27.07
N GLY A 236 19.86 29.33 26.93
CA GLY A 236 19.05 28.59 27.92
C GLY A 236 17.58 29.02 27.80
N GLY A 237 16.79 28.29 27.01
CA GLY A 237 15.34 28.51 26.83
C GLY A 237 14.65 27.20 26.47
N SER A 238 13.96 26.63 27.45
CA SER A 238 13.07 25.48 27.34
C SER A 238 11.67 25.94 26.91
N ASP A 239 11.26 25.64 25.69
CA ASP A 239 9.86 25.80 25.27
C ASP A 239 9.12 24.47 25.46
N GLU A 240 8.48 24.37 26.62
CA GLU A 240 7.50 23.36 26.99
C GLU A 240 6.13 23.83 26.47
N LEU A 241 5.57 23.11 25.49
CA LEU A 241 4.24 23.39 24.91
C LEU A 241 3.13 22.94 25.87
N PRO A 242 2.14 23.79 26.21
CA PRO A 242 0.98 23.38 27.01
C PRO A 242 -0.09 22.64 26.16
N PRO A 243 -0.92 21.77 26.78
CA PRO A 243 -1.97 21.01 26.10
C PRO A 243 -3.25 21.85 25.86
N PRO A 244 -4.16 21.42 24.98
CA PRO A 244 -5.40 22.13 24.71
C PRO A 244 -6.44 21.86 25.82
N GLU A 245 -7.13 22.92 26.26
CA GLU A 245 -8.26 22.85 27.19
C GLU A 245 -9.58 22.58 26.45
N ASP A 246 -10.34 21.62 26.96
CA ASP A 246 -11.74 21.36 26.63
C ASP A 246 -12.65 22.42 27.26
N GLY A 247 -13.60 22.96 26.50
CA GLY A 247 -14.60 23.92 26.98
C GLY A 247 -15.98 23.65 26.40
N ASP A 248 -16.81 22.96 27.18
CA ASP A 248 -18.26 22.78 26.99
C ASP A 248 -19.01 23.80 27.86
N GLY A 249 -20.11 24.40 27.38
CA GLY A 249 -20.96 25.27 28.23
C GLY A 249 -21.90 26.27 27.54
N ASP A 250 -23.08 25.77 27.18
CA ASP A 250 -24.47 26.30 27.21
C ASP A 250 -24.90 27.78 26.94
N GLU A 251 -25.91 27.83 26.04
CA GLU A 251 -27.16 28.62 25.96
C GLU A 251 -27.37 29.93 26.77
N GLN A 252 -27.89 30.98 26.08
CA GLN A 252 -29.24 31.50 26.35
C GLN A 252 -29.79 32.50 25.32
N GLN A 253 -31.12 32.42 25.21
CA GLN A 253 -32.05 33.12 24.32
C GLN A 253 -32.16 34.64 24.57
N ALA A 254 -32.50 35.39 23.52
CA ALA A 254 -33.15 36.70 23.64
C ALA A 254 -34.32 36.82 22.66
N ARG A 255 -35.49 37.20 23.20
CA ARG A 255 -36.77 37.45 22.52
C ARG A 255 -36.91 38.92 22.08
N GLY A 256 -37.77 39.12 21.08
CA GLY A 256 -38.57 40.34 20.84
C GLY A 256 -38.18 41.10 19.57
N GLY A 257 -39.07 41.50 18.65
CA GLY A 257 -40.52 41.45 18.54
C GLY A 257 -41.00 42.57 17.59
N ARG A 258 -42.13 42.31 16.89
CA ARG A 258 -43.07 43.28 16.25
C ARG A 258 -42.73 43.74 14.81
N ALA A 259 -43.68 44.06 13.92
CA ALA A 259 -45.01 43.56 13.52
C ALA A 259 -45.42 44.42 12.30
N THR A 260 -46.07 43.81 11.28
CA THR A 260 -47.11 44.34 10.34
C THR A 260 -47.09 43.40 9.13
N GLY A 261 -48.15 42.73 8.66
CA GLY A 261 -49.58 42.90 8.85
C GLY A 261 -50.22 43.34 7.53
N GLU A 262 -50.61 42.40 6.65
CA GLU A 262 -51.78 42.60 5.79
C GLU A 262 -52.37 41.28 5.26
N LYS A 263 -53.70 41.19 5.34
CA LYS A 263 -54.59 40.06 5.03
C LYS A 263 -54.94 40.07 3.53
N ARG A 264 -55.31 38.93 2.90
CA ARG A 264 -56.69 38.42 2.60
C ARG A 264 -56.53 37.58 1.30
N ASP A 265 -57.26 36.54 0.90
CA ASP A 265 -58.47 35.84 1.38
C ASP A 265 -58.68 34.54 0.56
N HIS A 266 -59.34 33.53 1.15
CA HIS A 266 -60.26 32.47 0.62
C HIS A 266 -59.87 31.60 -0.61
N GLY A 267 -60.20 30.29 -0.71
CA GLY A 267 -61.03 29.36 0.05
C GLY A 267 -60.59 27.91 -0.27
N ASP A 268 -60.64 26.97 0.68
CA ASP A 268 -61.75 26.04 0.98
C ASP A 268 -61.96 24.98 -0.11
N ASP A 269 -61.56 23.73 0.17
CA ASP A 269 -62.46 22.58 0.10
C ASP A 269 -61.90 21.35 0.86
N SER A 270 -62.82 20.77 1.61
CA SER A 270 -62.86 19.53 2.38
C SER A 270 -62.47 18.26 1.59
N GLY A 271 -62.17 17.09 2.17
CA GLY A 271 -62.25 16.61 3.54
C GLY A 271 -61.82 15.12 3.62
N GLU A 272 -61.48 14.71 4.85
CA GLU A 272 -61.76 13.40 5.51
C GLU A 272 -61.42 12.07 4.79
N GLY A 273 -60.81 11.05 5.39
CA GLY A 273 -60.52 10.77 6.80
C GLY A 273 -59.71 9.48 6.97
N MET A 274 -59.03 9.40 8.12
CA MET A 274 -58.46 8.20 8.76
C MET A 274 -59.55 7.51 9.63
N PRO A 275 -59.30 6.45 10.45
CA PRO A 275 -58.07 5.67 10.73
C PRO A 275 -58.30 4.13 10.79
N GLY A 276 -57.21 3.38 11.03
CA GLY A 276 -57.31 2.02 11.60
C GLY A 276 -55.95 1.35 11.78
N ARG A 277 -55.49 1.24 13.04
CA ARG A 277 -54.33 0.45 13.47
C ARG A 277 -54.75 -0.99 13.73
N GLU A 278 -53.89 -1.96 13.46
CA GLU A 278 -53.78 -3.22 14.22
C GLU A 278 -52.33 -3.75 14.22
N ASN A 279 -51.92 -4.22 15.40
CA ASN A 279 -50.64 -4.88 15.69
C ASN A 279 -50.72 -6.37 15.35
N SER A 280 -49.62 -6.99 14.92
CA SER A 280 -49.31 -8.42 15.13
C SER A 280 -47.81 -8.68 14.95
N GLU A 281 -47.23 -9.42 15.89
CA GLU A 281 -45.80 -9.75 16.04
C GLU A 281 -45.48 -11.15 15.41
N PRO A 282 -44.26 -11.72 15.52
CA PRO A 282 -43.47 -12.18 14.36
C PRO A 282 -43.42 -13.71 14.16
N GLY A 283 -43.13 -14.15 12.92
CA GLY A 283 -43.07 -15.56 12.55
C GLY A 283 -41.90 -15.91 11.61
N GLU A 284 -40.95 -16.63 12.19
CA GLU A 284 -40.26 -17.80 11.64
C GLU A 284 -39.14 -17.67 10.58
N LYS A 285 -38.02 -18.32 10.96
CA LYS A 285 -36.77 -18.50 10.24
C LYS A 285 -36.97 -19.43 9.05
N ARG A 286 -36.46 -19.07 7.87
CA ARG A 286 -36.27 -20.02 6.76
C ARG A 286 -34.79 -20.22 6.47
N ALA A 287 -34.31 -21.41 6.79
CA ALA A 287 -33.01 -21.92 6.36
C ALA A 287 -33.02 -22.10 4.83
N LEU A 288 -31.94 -21.65 4.15
CA LEU A 288 -31.64 -22.03 2.78
C LEU A 288 -30.57 -23.14 2.82
N SER A 289 -30.92 -24.28 2.24
CA SER A 289 -30.03 -25.41 1.95
C SER A 289 -29.35 -25.24 0.58
N PRO A 290 -28.22 -25.92 0.33
CA PRO A 290 -27.26 -25.56 -0.71
C PRO A 290 -27.41 -26.39 -1.99
N GLN A 291 -27.68 -25.74 -3.12
CA GLN A 291 -27.56 -26.21 -4.51
C GLN A 291 -27.38 -24.91 -5.34
N ASP A 292 -26.37 -24.67 -6.17
CA ASP A 292 -25.79 -25.51 -7.21
C ASP A 292 -24.28 -25.24 -7.39
N THR A 293 -23.50 -26.33 -7.47
CA THR A 293 -22.15 -26.36 -8.05
C THR A 293 -22.27 -26.36 -9.58
N GLU A 294 -21.91 -25.26 -10.24
CA GLU A 294 -21.54 -25.29 -11.65
C GLU A 294 -20.01 -25.30 -11.79
N VAL A 295 -19.55 -26.41 -12.33
CA VAL A 295 -18.21 -26.68 -12.84
C VAL A 295 -18.02 -25.83 -14.09
N VAL A 296 -17.03 -24.93 -14.10
CA VAL A 296 -16.58 -24.29 -15.34
C VAL A 296 -15.19 -24.82 -15.63
N ASP A 297 -15.13 -25.65 -16.67
CA ASP A 297 -13.92 -26.20 -17.26
C ASP A 297 -12.97 -25.10 -17.73
N ILE A 298 -11.71 -25.25 -17.33
CA ILE A 298 -10.56 -24.54 -17.88
C ILE A 298 -10.15 -25.30 -19.14
N ILE A 299 -10.21 -24.65 -20.31
CA ILE A 299 -9.45 -25.05 -21.49
C ILE A 299 -8.60 -23.87 -21.96
N GLU A 300 -7.35 -24.22 -22.21
CA GLU A 300 -6.18 -23.47 -22.67
C GLU A 300 -6.45 -22.46 -23.80
N LEU A 301 -5.84 -21.28 -23.71
CA LEU A 301 -4.90 -20.66 -24.66
C LEU A 301 -4.35 -19.32 -24.12
#